data_AF-A0A7H4MUG9-F1
#
_entry.id   AF-A0A7H4MUG9-F1
#
_cell.length_a   1.000
_cell.length_b   1.000
_cell.length_c   1.000
_cell.angle_alpha   90.00
_cell.angle_beta   90.00
_cell.angle_gamma   90.00
#
_symmetry.space_group_name_H-M   'P 1'
#
loop_
_entity.id
_entity.type
_entity.pdbx_description
1 polymer ?
#
loop_
_entity_poly.entity_id
_entity_poly.type
_entity_poly.pdbx_seq_one_letter_code
_entity_poly.pdbx_strand_id
1 'polypeptide(L)'
;MHEIFTMLLAVFDRAALMLICLFFLIRLRLFRELLHKSAHTPKELLAVTAIFSLFALFSTWSGVPVEGSLVNVRIIAVMSGGILFGPWVGAIVGAIAGVHRYLIDIDGVTAVPCFITSIVAGLLSGFIGRKVPKAQRWKAGILAGMLCETLTMILVIVWAPSFALGIDIVSKIGIPMILGSVCIGFIVLLVQSVEGEKEASAARQAKLALDIANKTLPLFRHVNSESLRQVCDIIRRDISADAVAITNTQHVMAYVGVGEINYRDNDDFISPTTQQAIRYGKIIIKNNDEAHRTPEIHSMLVIPLWEKGVVTGTLKIYYCHAHRITSSLQEMAVGLSQIISTQLEVSRAEQLREMANKAEAAGAAKQNQSPFLI
;
A
#
# COMPACT_ATOMS: atom_id res chain seq x y z
N MET A 1 43.11 -6.03 -14.90
CA MET A 1 41.84 -6.74 -15.16
C MET A 1 41.44 -7.64 -14.00
N HIS A 2 42.30 -8.55 -13.54
CA HIS A 2 41.96 -9.46 -12.42
C HIS A 2 41.67 -8.71 -11.10
N GLU A 3 42.49 -7.73 -10.73
CA GLU A 3 42.29 -6.93 -9.50
C GLU A 3 41.03 -6.05 -9.52
N ILE A 4 40.70 -5.45 -10.66
CA ILE A 4 39.46 -4.66 -10.80
C ILE A 4 38.24 -5.56 -10.64
N PHE A 5 38.30 -6.78 -11.19
CA PHE A 5 37.21 -7.74 -11.08
C PHE A 5 37.04 -8.25 -9.64
N THR A 6 38.12 -8.55 -8.93
CA THR A 6 38.04 -8.95 -7.51
C THR A 6 37.51 -7.83 -6.63
N MET A 7 37.92 -6.57 -6.88
CA MET A 7 37.37 -5.40 -6.16
C MET A 7 35.89 -5.15 -6.49
N LEU A 8 35.48 -5.35 -7.74
CA LEU A 8 34.08 -5.26 -8.13
C LEU A 8 33.23 -6.30 -7.39
N LEU A 9 33.66 -7.57 -7.35
CA LEU A 9 33.00 -8.62 -6.58
C LEU A 9 32.92 -8.28 -5.09
N ALA A 10 34.03 -7.80 -4.52
CA ALA A 10 34.07 -7.39 -3.11
C ALA A 10 33.06 -6.28 -2.78
N VAL A 11 32.86 -5.32 -3.68
CA VAL A 11 31.84 -4.26 -3.56
C VAL A 11 30.44 -4.86 -3.64
N PHE A 12 30.17 -5.72 -4.63
CA PHE A 12 28.87 -6.36 -4.80
C PHE A 12 28.50 -7.28 -3.64
N ASP A 13 29.43 -8.06 -3.10
CA ASP A 13 29.17 -8.95 -1.96
C ASP A 13 28.70 -8.16 -0.73
N ARG A 14 29.35 -7.02 -0.45
CA ARG A 14 28.97 -6.13 0.66
C ARG A 14 27.62 -5.46 0.42
N ALA A 15 27.39 -5.00 -0.80
CA ALA A 15 26.09 -4.44 -1.18
C ALA A 15 24.97 -5.49 -1.11
N ALA A 16 25.26 -6.74 -1.49
CA ALA A 16 24.33 -7.87 -1.41
C ALA A 16 24.00 -8.21 0.04
N LEU A 17 24.99 -8.25 0.95
CA LEU A 17 24.75 -8.43 2.38
C LEU A 17 23.81 -7.35 2.92
N MET A 18 24.05 -6.08 2.58
CA MET A 18 23.17 -4.99 2.99
C MET A 18 21.75 -5.16 2.42
N LEU A 19 21.62 -5.58 1.15
CA LEU A 19 20.33 -5.80 0.51
C LEU A 19 19.57 -6.97 1.15
N ILE A 20 20.27 -8.04 1.52
CA ILE A 20 19.72 -9.18 2.27
C ILE A 20 19.22 -8.73 3.65
N CYS A 21 20.05 -8.00 4.41
CA CYS A 21 19.64 -7.47 5.72
C CYS A 21 18.39 -6.58 5.59
N LEU A 22 18.38 -5.69 4.60
CA LEU A 22 17.25 -4.81 4.36
C LEU A 22 16.00 -5.61 3.95
N PHE A 23 16.13 -6.64 3.12
CA PHE A 23 15.02 -7.53 2.75
C PHE A 23 14.35 -8.15 3.98
N PHE A 24 15.14 -8.66 4.93
CA PHE A 24 14.60 -9.20 6.17
C PHE A 24 13.96 -8.11 7.05
N LEU A 25 14.59 -6.93 7.15
CA LEU A 25 14.01 -5.80 7.89
C LEU A 25 12.65 -5.40 7.32
N ILE A 26 12.51 -5.32 5.99
CA ILE A 26 11.24 -4.96 5.34
C ILE A 26 10.12 -5.97 5.62
N ARG A 27 10.46 -7.24 5.90
CA ARG A 27 9.46 -8.25 6.30
C ARG A 27 9.01 -8.11 7.76
N LEU A 28 9.74 -7.40 8.61
CA LEU A 28 9.29 -7.12 9.97
C LEU A 28 8.11 -6.15 9.94
N ARG A 29 7.03 -6.52 10.64
CA ARG A 29 5.79 -5.74 10.68
C ARG A 29 6.02 -4.28 11.05
N LEU A 30 6.87 -4.03 12.06
CA LEU A 30 7.20 -2.69 12.53
C LEU A 30 7.82 -1.84 11.43
N PHE A 31 8.82 -2.37 10.71
CA PHE A 31 9.49 -1.62 9.64
C PHE A 31 8.57 -1.42 8.43
N ARG A 32 7.78 -2.43 8.07
CA ARG A 32 6.77 -2.29 7.00
C ARG A 32 5.75 -1.20 7.32
N GLU A 33 5.28 -1.11 8.56
CA GLU A 33 4.37 -0.04 8.99
C GLU A 33 5.01 1.34 8.87
N LEU A 34 6.32 1.47 9.13
CA LEU A 34 7.06 2.71 8.89
C LEU A 34 7.03 3.11 7.42
N LEU A 35 7.34 2.18 6.51
CA LEU A 35 7.39 2.46 5.06
C LEU A 35 6.07 2.99 4.49
N HIS A 36 4.94 2.55 5.03
CA HIS A 36 3.63 2.95 4.51
C HIS A 36 3.13 4.31 5.02
N LYS A 37 3.80 4.91 6.01
CA LYS A 37 3.39 6.23 6.51
C LYS A 37 4.00 7.33 5.66
N SER A 38 3.16 8.25 5.21
CA SER A 38 3.61 9.46 4.50
C SER A 38 4.26 10.49 5.44
N ALA A 39 3.87 10.47 6.73
CA ALA A 39 4.39 11.34 7.78
C ALA A 39 4.93 10.48 8.93
N HIS A 40 6.25 10.58 9.16
CA HIS A 40 6.92 9.89 10.26
C HIS A 40 6.96 10.78 11.50
N THR A 41 6.74 10.17 12.65
CA THR A 41 7.00 10.83 13.94
C THR A 41 8.51 10.98 14.16
N PRO A 42 8.96 11.92 15.00
CA PRO A 42 10.39 12.10 15.30
C PRO A 42 11.07 10.82 15.81
N LYS A 43 10.36 9.99 16.59
CA LYS A 43 10.87 8.70 17.11
C LYS A 43 11.11 7.69 16.00
N GLU A 44 10.20 7.61 15.03
CA GLU A 44 10.31 6.73 13.87
C GLU A 44 11.45 7.17 12.95
N LEU A 45 11.57 8.49 12.72
CA LEU A 45 12.67 9.06 11.95
C LEU A 45 14.04 8.79 12.61
N LEU A 46 14.10 8.90 13.94
CA LEU A 46 15.29 8.56 14.71
C LEU A 46 15.65 7.08 14.57
N ALA A 47 14.67 6.17 14.66
CA ALA A 47 14.90 4.74 14.51
C ALA A 47 15.44 4.39 13.10
N VAL A 48 14.86 4.95 12.06
CA VAL A 48 15.34 4.77 10.68
C VAL A 48 16.74 5.35 10.50
N THR A 49 16.99 6.53 11.05
CA THR A 49 18.33 7.17 11.04
C THR A 49 19.37 6.27 11.72
N ALA A 50 19.02 5.65 12.84
CA ALA A 50 19.89 4.71 13.54
C ALA A 50 20.19 3.45 12.70
N ILE A 51 19.17 2.86 12.06
CA ILE A 51 19.31 1.69 11.19
C ILE A 51 20.25 1.99 10.01
N PHE A 52 20.02 3.09 9.29
CA PHE A 52 20.85 3.45 8.13
C PHE A 52 22.25 3.91 8.53
N SER A 53 22.40 4.54 9.71
CA SER A 53 23.71 4.82 10.27
C SER A 53 24.46 3.53 10.56
N LEU A 54 23.82 2.54 11.19
CA LEU A 54 24.42 1.23 11.45
C LEU A 54 24.86 0.55 10.14
N PHE A 55 24.04 0.59 9.10
CA PHE A 55 24.44 0.07 7.79
C PHE A 55 25.64 0.81 7.19
N ALA A 56 25.68 2.14 7.30
CA ALA A 56 26.79 2.94 6.79
C ALA A 56 28.11 2.67 7.56
N LEU A 57 28.02 2.52 8.88
CA LEU A 57 29.14 2.17 9.76
C LEU A 57 29.65 0.75 9.46
N PHE A 58 28.75 -0.23 9.42
CA PHE A 58 29.06 -1.63 9.07
C PHE A 58 29.68 -1.75 7.67
N SER A 59 29.20 -0.98 6.70
CA SER A 59 29.77 -0.92 5.36
C SER A 59 31.21 -0.43 5.35
N THR A 60 31.58 0.44 6.30
CA THR A 60 32.95 0.96 6.44
C THR A 60 33.85 -0.06 7.16
N TRP A 61 33.36 -0.70 8.22
CA TRP A 61 34.11 -1.74 8.95
C TRP A 61 34.36 -2.99 8.12
N SER A 62 33.40 -3.38 7.29
CA SER A 62 33.59 -4.48 6.36
C SER A 62 34.49 -4.12 5.18
N GLY A 63 34.97 -2.87 5.04
CA GLY A 63 35.73 -2.41 3.88
C GLY A 63 37.02 -3.17 3.62
N VAL A 64 37.45 -3.22 2.35
CA VAL A 64 38.72 -3.86 1.95
C VAL A 64 39.83 -2.82 1.95
N PRO A 65 40.94 -3.02 2.68
CA PRO A 65 42.09 -2.13 2.59
C PRO A 65 42.83 -2.31 1.26
N VAL A 66 43.13 -1.20 0.57
CA VAL A 66 43.86 -1.15 -0.70
C VAL A 66 44.76 0.08 -0.69
N GLU A 67 46.08 -0.07 -0.60
CA GLU A 67 47.06 1.03 -0.71
C GLU A 67 46.76 2.25 0.18
N GLY A 68 46.41 2.03 1.46
CA GLY A 68 46.03 3.11 2.38
C GLY A 68 44.63 3.70 2.14
N SER A 69 43.83 3.09 1.28
CA SER A 69 42.41 3.36 1.07
C SER A 69 41.54 2.21 1.58
N LEU A 70 40.26 2.49 1.87
CA LEU A 70 39.27 1.51 2.30
C LEU A 70 38.11 1.47 1.30
N VAL A 71 38.07 0.42 0.47
CA VAL A 71 36.97 0.17 -0.47
C VAL A 71 35.73 -0.25 0.32
N ASN A 72 34.68 0.56 0.26
CA ASN A 72 33.46 0.37 1.05
C ASN A 72 32.22 0.77 0.25
N VAL A 73 31.04 0.36 0.74
CA VAL A 73 29.73 0.63 0.11
C VAL A 73 28.88 1.64 0.89
N ARG A 74 29.53 2.52 1.67
CA ARG A 74 28.86 3.43 2.61
C ARG A 74 27.89 4.40 1.94
N ILE A 75 28.27 4.96 0.78
CA ILE A 75 27.42 5.89 0.02
C ILE A 75 26.08 5.23 -0.32
N ILE A 76 26.06 3.90 -0.51
CA ILE A 76 24.83 3.16 -0.83
C ILE A 76 23.82 3.27 0.31
N ALA A 77 24.26 3.08 1.57
CA ALA A 77 23.40 3.24 2.75
C ALA A 77 22.95 4.70 2.93
N VAL A 78 23.89 5.66 2.88
CA VAL A 78 23.61 7.09 3.05
C VAL A 78 22.59 7.58 2.01
N MET A 79 22.85 7.29 0.73
CA MET A 79 22.05 7.76 -0.39
C MET A 79 20.66 7.12 -0.36
N SER A 80 20.57 5.81 -0.14
CA SER A 80 19.28 5.11 -0.09
C SER A 80 18.42 5.60 1.08
N GLY A 81 19.02 5.79 2.27
CA GLY A 81 18.32 6.30 3.45
C GLY A 81 17.72 7.68 3.22
N GLY A 82 18.48 8.61 2.63
CA GLY A 82 17.99 9.96 2.34
C GLY A 82 16.91 10.02 1.25
N ILE A 83 17.02 9.19 0.20
CA ILE A 83 16.03 9.14 -0.89
C ILE A 83 14.68 8.60 -0.40
N LEU A 84 14.72 7.59 0.48
CA LEU A 84 13.54 6.89 0.96
C LEU A 84 12.85 7.65 2.10
N PHE A 85 13.62 8.12 3.08
CA PHE A 85 13.10 8.65 4.33
C PHE A 85 13.30 10.17 4.51
N GLY A 86 13.87 10.81 3.50
CA GLY A 86 13.91 12.27 3.38
C GLY A 86 15.22 12.92 3.85
N PRO A 87 15.28 14.26 3.75
CA PRO A 87 16.52 15.02 3.87
C PRO A 87 17.17 14.98 5.25
N TRP A 88 16.38 14.88 6.32
CA TRP A 88 16.90 14.78 7.67
C TRP A 88 17.66 13.47 7.89
N VAL A 89 17.11 12.34 7.40
CA VAL A 89 17.80 11.04 7.47
C VAL A 89 19.09 11.09 6.67
N GLY A 90 19.02 11.54 5.41
CA GLY A 90 20.19 11.63 4.54
C GLY A 90 21.32 12.48 5.15
N ALA A 91 21.00 13.68 5.62
CA ALA A 91 21.98 14.60 6.20
C ALA A 91 22.63 14.04 7.47
N ILE A 92 21.83 13.49 8.40
CA ILE A 92 22.35 12.96 9.67
C ILE A 92 23.17 11.70 9.43
N VAL A 93 22.67 10.75 8.63
CA VAL A 93 23.39 9.51 8.29
C VAL A 93 24.69 9.85 7.56
N GLY A 94 24.66 10.78 6.61
CA GLY A 94 25.85 11.24 5.88
C GLY A 94 26.90 11.88 6.80
N ALA A 95 26.47 12.70 7.75
CA ALA A 95 27.36 13.30 8.74
C ALA A 95 27.98 12.24 9.67
N ILE A 96 27.17 11.34 10.25
CA ILE A 96 27.66 10.27 11.13
C ILE A 96 28.65 9.37 10.38
N ALA A 97 28.28 8.94 9.17
CA ALA A 97 29.08 8.05 8.34
C ALA A 97 30.39 8.71 7.86
N GLY A 98 30.34 10.01 7.54
CA GLY A 98 31.51 10.80 7.21
C GLY A 98 32.45 10.93 8.41
N VAL A 99 31.95 11.43 9.54
CA VAL A 99 32.73 11.63 10.78
C VAL A 99 33.38 10.32 11.21
N HIS A 100 32.62 9.23 11.23
CA HIS A 100 33.16 7.93 11.60
C HIS A 100 34.31 7.48 10.69
N ARG A 101 34.22 7.68 9.37
CA ARG A 101 35.32 7.33 8.46
C ARG A 101 36.56 8.17 8.69
N TYR A 102 36.37 9.47 8.98
CA TYR A 102 37.47 10.35 9.31
C TYR A 102 38.17 9.90 10.59
N LEU A 103 37.40 9.57 11.63
CA LEU A 103 37.93 9.16 12.93
C LEU A 103 38.66 7.81 12.92
N ILE A 104 38.28 6.88 12.04
CA ILE A 104 38.93 5.56 11.95
C ILE A 104 40.38 5.66 11.45
N ASP A 105 40.67 6.63 10.58
CA ASP A 105 41.91 6.68 9.82
C ASP A 105 42.19 8.14 9.47
N ILE A 106 42.50 8.92 10.52
CA ILE A 106 42.64 10.39 10.49
C ILE A 106 43.71 10.85 9.51
N ASP A 107 44.80 10.09 9.41
CA ASP A 107 45.94 10.38 8.51
C ASP A 107 45.81 9.66 7.16
N GLY A 108 44.69 8.99 6.92
CA GLY A 108 44.45 8.24 5.70
C GLY A 108 44.21 9.14 4.50
N VAL A 109 44.81 8.78 3.37
CA VAL A 109 44.72 9.52 2.09
C VAL A 109 43.28 9.73 1.61
N THR A 110 42.36 8.85 2.03
CA THR A 110 40.95 8.89 1.62
C THR A 110 39.99 9.38 2.71
N ALA A 111 40.48 9.71 3.90
CA ALA A 111 39.64 10.05 5.05
C ALA A 111 38.84 11.35 4.81
N VAL A 112 39.52 12.42 4.40
CA VAL A 112 38.90 13.72 4.11
C VAL A 112 38.03 13.68 2.85
N PRO A 113 38.49 13.13 1.70
CA PRO A 113 37.63 12.93 0.53
C PRO A 113 36.31 12.21 0.86
N CYS A 114 36.38 11.06 1.56
CA CYS A 114 35.19 10.29 1.91
C CYS A 114 34.31 10.99 2.95
N PHE A 115 34.88 11.82 3.84
CA PHE A 115 34.10 12.63 4.78
C PHE A 115 33.23 13.64 4.01
N ILE A 116 33.84 14.41 3.12
CA ILE A 116 33.16 15.42 2.30
C ILE A 116 32.07 14.75 1.45
N THR A 117 32.40 13.68 0.73
CA THR A 117 31.42 13.04 -0.17
C THR A 117 30.30 12.35 0.56
N SER A 118 30.51 11.85 1.79
CA SER A 118 29.42 11.29 2.61
C SER A 118 28.38 12.35 2.99
N ILE A 119 28.83 13.55 3.35
CA ILE A 119 27.93 14.68 3.67
C ILE A 119 27.18 15.12 2.41
N VAL A 120 27.90 15.29 1.29
CA VAL A 120 27.30 15.67 0.00
C VAL A 120 26.26 14.64 -0.45
N ALA A 121 26.55 13.34 -0.35
CA ALA A 121 25.61 12.28 -0.66
C ALA A 121 24.36 12.32 0.23
N GLY A 122 24.53 12.62 1.52
CA GLY A 122 23.43 12.79 2.48
C GLY A 122 22.49 13.94 2.11
N LEU A 123 23.04 15.08 1.68
CA LEU A 123 22.26 16.23 1.26
C LEU A 123 21.57 16.00 -0.10
N LEU A 124 22.30 15.46 -1.08
CA LEU A 124 21.79 15.16 -2.41
C LEU A 124 20.67 14.11 -2.38
N SER A 125 20.84 13.04 -1.60
CA SER A 125 19.79 12.03 -1.43
C SER A 125 18.50 12.60 -0.87
N GLY A 126 18.62 13.48 0.13
CA GLY A 126 17.50 14.23 0.69
C GLY A 126 16.78 15.11 -0.33
N PHE A 127 17.55 15.81 -1.17
CA PHE A 127 17.00 16.61 -2.25
C PHE A 127 16.26 15.76 -3.28
N ILE A 128 16.84 14.63 -3.70
CA ILE A 128 16.22 13.66 -4.61
C ILE A 128 14.92 13.12 -4.02
N GLY A 129 14.94 12.69 -2.76
CA GLY A 129 13.76 12.19 -2.04
C GLY A 129 12.61 13.20 -2.01
N ARG A 130 12.91 14.51 -2.00
CA ARG A 130 11.89 15.57 -1.95
C ARG A 130 11.42 16.05 -3.32
N LYS A 131 12.30 16.15 -4.32
CA LYS A 131 12.01 16.78 -5.61
C LYS A 131 11.73 15.79 -6.75
N VAL A 132 12.22 14.55 -6.66
CA VAL A 132 12.09 13.56 -7.75
C VAL A 132 10.85 12.68 -7.53
N PRO A 133 10.01 12.46 -8.56
CA PRO A 133 8.86 11.55 -8.49
C PRO A 133 9.29 10.14 -8.09
N LYS A 134 8.48 9.45 -7.25
CA LYS A 134 8.81 8.11 -6.72
C LYS A 134 9.30 7.14 -7.80
N ALA A 135 8.61 7.08 -8.95
CA ALA A 135 8.95 6.20 -10.07
C ALA A 135 10.35 6.40 -10.69
N GLN A 136 10.95 7.58 -10.52
CA GLN A 136 12.26 7.93 -11.07
C GLN A 136 13.37 7.98 -10.01
N ARG A 137 13.04 7.87 -8.72
CA ARG A 137 14.01 7.97 -7.61
C ARG A 137 15.15 6.97 -7.71
N TRP A 138 14.89 5.75 -8.19
CA TRP A 138 15.94 4.75 -8.37
C TRP A 138 16.97 5.17 -9.43
N LYS A 139 16.53 5.71 -10.59
CA LYS A 139 17.43 6.22 -11.64
C LYS A 139 18.24 7.41 -11.14
N ALA A 140 17.56 8.36 -10.49
CA ALA A 140 18.20 9.54 -9.91
C ALA A 140 19.21 9.16 -8.82
N GLY A 141 18.88 8.16 -7.99
CA GLY A 141 19.77 7.64 -6.95
C GLY A 141 21.03 6.99 -7.50
N ILE A 142 20.92 6.18 -8.57
CA ILE A 142 22.09 5.59 -9.24
C ILE A 142 22.99 6.70 -9.78
N LEU A 143 22.42 7.65 -10.54
CA LEU A 143 23.18 8.73 -11.15
C LEU A 143 23.86 9.61 -10.10
N ALA A 144 23.15 9.98 -9.05
CA ALA A 144 23.70 10.78 -7.95
C ALA A 144 24.79 10.02 -7.18
N GLY A 145 24.61 8.72 -6.96
CA GLY A 145 25.64 7.86 -6.37
C GLY A 145 26.92 7.83 -7.21
N MET A 146 26.79 7.60 -8.52
CA MET A 146 27.92 7.61 -9.46
C MET A 146 28.65 8.96 -9.48
N LEU A 147 27.90 10.07 -9.44
CA LEU A 147 28.47 11.42 -9.36
C LEU A 147 29.19 11.65 -8.03
N CYS A 148 28.64 11.19 -6.91
CA CYS A 148 29.29 11.28 -5.60
C CYS A 148 30.59 10.46 -5.56
N GLU A 149 30.59 9.25 -6.13
CA GLU A 149 31.80 8.42 -6.18
C GLU A 149 32.86 9.00 -7.11
N THR A 150 32.44 9.56 -8.24
CA THR A 150 33.35 10.27 -9.15
C THR A 150 33.98 11.49 -8.45
N LEU A 151 33.19 12.24 -7.67
CA LEU A 151 33.70 13.31 -6.83
C LEU A 151 34.70 12.77 -5.79
N THR A 152 34.42 11.62 -5.16
CA THR A 152 35.37 10.98 -4.23
C THR A 152 36.69 10.71 -4.94
N MET A 153 36.68 10.12 -6.13
CA MET A 153 37.92 9.80 -6.87
C MET A 153 38.71 11.05 -7.24
N ILE A 154 38.04 12.12 -7.67
CA ILE A 154 38.69 13.40 -7.96
C ILE A 154 39.34 13.96 -6.70
N LEU A 155 38.62 13.97 -5.57
CA LEU A 155 39.15 14.46 -4.31
C LEU A 155 40.32 13.61 -3.82
N VAL A 156 40.30 12.28 -3.99
CA VAL A 156 41.43 11.41 -3.63
C VAL A 156 42.69 11.78 -4.41
N ILE A 157 42.59 12.07 -5.71
CA ILE A 157 43.76 12.47 -6.52
C ILE A 157 44.32 13.82 -6.04
N VAL A 158 43.44 14.78 -5.74
CA VAL A 158 43.84 16.13 -5.32
C VAL A 158 44.41 16.16 -3.90
N TRP A 159 43.89 15.31 -3.00
CA TRP A 159 44.28 15.28 -1.59
C TRP A 159 45.46 14.35 -1.30
N ALA A 160 45.83 13.48 -2.25
CA ALA A 160 46.92 12.55 -2.06
C ALA A 160 48.28 13.27 -1.87
N PRO A 161 49.16 12.76 -0.99
CA PRO A 161 50.51 13.30 -0.80
C PRO A 161 51.34 13.38 -2.09
N SER A 162 51.06 12.49 -3.04
CA SER A 162 51.61 12.55 -4.40
C SER A 162 50.54 12.20 -5.44
N PHE A 163 50.61 12.86 -6.59
CA PHE A 163 49.69 12.62 -7.70
C PHE A 163 49.75 11.17 -8.21
N ALA A 164 50.94 10.57 -8.19
CA ALA A 164 51.14 9.18 -8.58
C ALA A 164 50.39 8.21 -7.66
N LEU A 165 50.43 8.43 -6.34
CA LEU A 165 49.70 7.61 -5.37
C LEU A 165 48.18 7.75 -5.55
N GLY A 166 47.69 8.98 -5.76
CA GLY A 166 46.28 9.23 -6.02
C GLY A 166 45.76 8.50 -7.26
N ILE A 167 46.52 8.52 -8.37
CA ILE A 167 46.18 7.78 -9.59
C ILE A 167 46.21 6.28 -9.34
N ASP A 168 47.22 5.75 -8.64
CA ASP A 168 47.32 4.31 -8.37
C ASP A 168 46.09 3.80 -7.60
N ILE A 169 45.71 4.51 -6.52
CA ILE A 169 44.51 4.21 -5.73
C ILE A 169 43.26 4.23 -6.62
N VAL A 170 43.03 5.32 -7.35
CA VAL A 170 41.82 5.49 -8.17
C VAL A 170 41.75 4.46 -9.31
N SER A 171 42.88 4.07 -9.90
CA SER A 171 42.92 3.05 -10.96
C SER A 171 42.43 1.67 -10.49
N LYS A 172 42.63 1.36 -9.20
CA LYS A 172 42.24 0.09 -8.57
C LYS A 172 40.78 0.11 -8.10
N ILE A 173 40.32 1.24 -7.54
CA ILE A 173 39.02 1.30 -6.81
C ILE A 173 37.92 2.09 -7.53
N GLY A 174 38.27 2.98 -8.45
CA GLY A 174 37.33 3.94 -9.04
C GLY A 174 36.18 3.28 -9.80
N ILE A 175 36.50 2.40 -10.76
CA ILE A 175 35.48 1.70 -11.56
C ILE A 175 34.58 0.83 -10.67
N PRO A 176 35.11 -0.04 -9.78
CA PRO A 176 34.30 -0.84 -8.87
C PRO A 176 33.30 -0.03 -8.04
N MET A 177 33.73 1.08 -7.46
CA MET A 177 32.88 1.89 -6.58
C MET A 177 31.81 2.66 -7.36
N ILE A 178 32.15 3.22 -8.52
CA ILE A 178 31.18 3.92 -9.38
C ILE A 178 30.11 2.94 -9.88
N LEU A 179 30.50 1.76 -10.38
CA LEU A 179 29.53 0.75 -10.83
C LEU A 179 28.70 0.18 -9.68
N GLY A 180 29.30 0.03 -8.49
CA GLY A 180 28.60 -0.40 -7.28
C GLY A 180 27.42 0.51 -6.88
N SER A 181 27.44 1.78 -7.30
CA SER A 181 26.33 2.72 -7.07
C SER A 181 24.99 2.26 -7.68
N VAL A 182 24.99 1.30 -8.61
CA VAL A 182 23.76 0.66 -9.12
C VAL A 182 22.92 0.04 -8.00
N CYS A 183 23.55 -0.48 -6.93
CA CYS A 183 22.83 -1.08 -5.81
C CYS A 183 21.96 -0.09 -5.03
N ILE A 184 22.21 1.22 -5.12
CA ILE A 184 21.31 2.26 -4.59
C ILE A 184 19.94 2.12 -5.26
N GLY A 185 19.92 1.96 -6.58
CA GLY A 185 18.69 1.77 -7.33
C GLY A 185 17.95 0.50 -6.93
N PHE A 186 18.67 -0.61 -6.72
CA PHE A 186 18.05 -1.86 -6.26
C PHE A 186 17.43 -1.73 -4.88
N ILE A 187 18.10 -1.05 -3.95
CA ILE A 187 17.55 -0.80 -2.61
C ILE A 187 16.30 0.08 -2.68
N VAL A 188 16.35 1.16 -3.48
CA VAL A 188 15.19 2.05 -3.65
C VAL A 188 14.02 1.30 -4.26
N LEU A 189 14.25 0.48 -5.30
CA LEU A 189 13.21 -0.35 -5.91
C LEU A 189 12.63 -1.38 -4.94
N LEU A 190 13.48 -2.06 -4.16
CA LEU A 190 13.05 -3.07 -3.19
C LEU A 190 12.15 -2.48 -2.10
N VAL A 191 12.48 -1.29 -1.61
CA VAL A 191 11.67 -0.62 -0.59
C VAL A 191 10.36 -0.10 -1.20
N GLN A 192 10.43 0.52 -2.38
CA GLN A 192 9.24 1.04 -3.07
C GLN A 192 8.26 -0.06 -3.51
N SER A 193 8.75 -1.26 -3.86
CA SER A 193 7.87 -2.38 -4.22
C SER A 193 6.99 -2.80 -3.05
N VAL A 194 7.51 -2.74 -1.83
CA VAL A 194 6.73 -3.08 -0.62
C VAL A 194 5.75 -1.96 -0.26
N GLU A 195 6.13 -0.68 -0.44
CA GLU A 195 5.18 0.44 -0.28
C GLU A 195 3.97 0.32 -1.22
N GLY A 196 4.22 0.00 -2.50
CA GLY A 196 3.20 -0.03 -3.56
C GLY A 196 2.16 -1.15 -3.44
N GLU A 197 2.44 -2.23 -2.69
CA GLU A 197 1.50 -3.34 -2.52
C GLU A 197 0.16 -2.90 -1.91
N LYS A 198 0.19 -1.95 -0.97
CA LYS A 198 -1.04 -1.44 -0.33
C LYS A 198 -1.87 -0.59 -1.28
N GLU A 199 -1.24 0.34 -2.01
CA GLU A 199 -1.92 1.21 -2.99
C GLU A 199 -2.53 0.37 -4.11
N ALA A 200 -1.79 -0.61 -4.64
CA ALA A 200 -2.28 -1.54 -5.65
C ALA A 200 -3.44 -2.41 -5.11
N SER A 201 -3.41 -2.81 -3.85
CA SER A 201 -4.53 -3.53 -3.22
C SER A 201 -5.78 -2.66 -3.13
N ALA A 202 -5.66 -1.42 -2.64
CA ALA A 202 -6.77 -0.48 -2.53
C ALA A 202 -7.39 -0.16 -3.90
N ALA A 203 -6.56 0.09 -4.92
CA ALA A 203 -7.02 0.31 -6.29
C ALA A 203 -7.76 -0.91 -6.87
N ARG A 204 -7.26 -2.13 -6.61
CA ARG A 204 -7.96 -3.38 -7.01
C ARG A 204 -9.31 -3.52 -6.32
N GLN A 205 -9.39 -3.22 -5.03
CA GLN A 205 -10.63 -3.27 -4.27
C GLN A 205 -11.66 -2.24 -4.77
N ALA A 206 -11.24 -1.00 -5.04
CA ALA A 206 -12.10 0.03 -5.60
C ALA A 206 -12.63 -0.36 -6.99
N LYS A 207 -11.76 -0.90 -7.84
CA LYS A 207 -12.16 -1.44 -9.15
C LYS A 207 -13.17 -2.57 -9.01
N LEU A 208 -12.94 -3.51 -8.08
CA LEU A 208 -13.85 -4.63 -7.83
C LEU A 208 -15.24 -4.14 -7.39
N ALA A 209 -15.32 -3.18 -6.45
CA ALA A 209 -16.60 -2.60 -6.04
C ALA A 209 -17.33 -1.95 -7.22
N LEU A 210 -16.63 -1.19 -8.08
CA LEU A 210 -17.20 -0.55 -9.25
C LEU A 210 -17.67 -1.58 -10.31
N ASP A 211 -16.87 -2.62 -10.54
CA ASP A 211 -17.21 -3.70 -11.48
C ASP A 211 -18.48 -4.45 -11.01
N ILE A 212 -18.59 -4.76 -9.71
CA ILE A 212 -19.80 -5.36 -9.13
C ILE A 212 -21.00 -4.41 -9.27
N ALA A 213 -20.82 -3.13 -8.94
CA ALA A 213 -21.88 -2.13 -9.06
C ALA A 213 -22.39 -2.00 -10.50
N ASN A 214 -21.51 -2.04 -11.50
CA ASN A 214 -21.88 -2.00 -12.91
C ASN A 214 -22.61 -3.27 -13.37
N LYS A 215 -22.17 -4.46 -12.91
CA LYS A 215 -22.84 -5.74 -13.21
C LYS A 215 -24.23 -5.81 -12.60
N THR A 216 -24.42 -5.21 -11.42
CA THR A 216 -25.69 -5.27 -10.66
C THR A 216 -26.67 -4.15 -11.03
N LEU A 217 -26.19 -3.04 -11.60
CA LEU A 217 -27.02 -1.88 -11.98
C LEU A 217 -28.29 -2.24 -12.80
N PRO A 218 -28.24 -3.10 -13.83
CA PRO A 218 -29.44 -3.45 -14.60
C PRO A 218 -30.51 -4.17 -13.76
N LEU A 219 -30.08 -4.92 -12.73
CA LEU A 219 -30.96 -5.71 -11.87
C LEU A 219 -31.76 -4.83 -10.90
N PHE A 220 -31.26 -3.64 -10.59
CA PHE A 220 -31.98 -2.69 -9.73
C PHE A 220 -33.09 -1.93 -10.45
N ARG A 221 -33.22 -2.00 -11.78
CA ARG A 221 -34.33 -1.34 -12.49
C ARG A 221 -35.69 -1.83 -12.01
N HIS A 222 -35.83 -3.13 -11.74
CA HIS A 222 -37.08 -3.74 -11.30
C HIS A 222 -36.80 -4.67 -10.13
N VAL A 223 -36.72 -4.11 -8.93
CA VAL A 223 -36.33 -4.85 -7.72
C VAL A 223 -37.45 -5.84 -7.33
N ASN A 224 -37.11 -7.12 -7.41
CA ASN A 224 -37.89 -8.26 -6.91
C ASN A 224 -36.95 -9.32 -6.31
N SER A 225 -37.50 -10.38 -5.69
CA SER A 225 -36.68 -11.41 -5.02
C SER A 225 -35.69 -12.09 -5.97
N GLU A 226 -36.09 -12.35 -7.22
CA GLU A 226 -35.21 -12.97 -8.22
C GLU A 226 -34.03 -12.06 -8.60
N SER A 227 -34.29 -10.78 -8.87
CA SER A 227 -33.25 -9.79 -9.18
C SER A 227 -32.26 -9.63 -8.02
N LEU A 228 -32.75 -9.58 -6.77
CA LEU A 228 -31.89 -9.50 -5.59
C LEU A 228 -31.08 -10.77 -5.36
N ARG A 229 -31.63 -11.93 -5.70
CA ARG A 229 -30.90 -13.20 -5.70
C ARG A 229 -29.77 -13.19 -6.72
N GLN A 230 -30.00 -12.68 -7.92
CA GLN A 230 -28.96 -12.50 -8.94
C GLN A 230 -27.88 -11.51 -8.48
N VAL A 231 -28.27 -10.39 -7.84
CA VAL A 231 -27.33 -9.43 -7.23
C VAL A 231 -26.47 -10.12 -6.17
N CYS A 232 -27.08 -10.88 -5.26
CA CYS A 232 -26.36 -11.62 -4.21
C CYS A 232 -25.37 -12.63 -4.81
N ASP A 233 -25.75 -13.34 -5.88
CA ASP A 233 -24.86 -14.30 -6.54
C ASP A 233 -23.69 -13.62 -7.26
N ILE A 234 -23.90 -12.47 -7.91
CA ILE A 234 -22.81 -11.67 -8.51
C ILE A 234 -21.82 -11.24 -7.43
N ILE A 235 -22.30 -10.64 -6.34
CA ILE A 235 -21.46 -10.20 -5.22
C ILE A 235 -20.70 -11.40 -4.66
N ARG A 236 -21.38 -12.52 -4.38
CA ARG A 236 -20.80 -13.74 -3.82
C ARG A 236 -19.65 -14.27 -4.68
N ARG A 237 -19.85 -14.37 -5.99
CA ARG A 237 -18.83 -14.84 -6.93
C ARG A 237 -17.64 -13.89 -7.03
N ASP A 238 -17.90 -12.60 -7.20
CA ASP A 238 -16.84 -11.60 -7.45
C ASP A 238 -15.96 -11.37 -6.21
N ILE A 239 -16.50 -11.49 -5.00
CA ILE A 239 -15.72 -11.35 -3.74
C ILE A 239 -15.33 -12.70 -3.13
N SER A 240 -15.66 -13.81 -3.80
CA SER A 240 -15.45 -15.19 -3.33
C SER A 240 -15.95 -15.41 -1.90
N ALA A 241 -17.13 -14.89 -1.59
CA ALA A 241 -17.80 -15.12 -0.31
C ALA A 241 -18.49 -16.48 -0.29
N ASP A 242 -18.62 -17.06 0.90
CA ASP A 242 -19.32 -18.34 1.08
C ASP A 242 -20.85 -18.14 1.06
N ALA A 243 -21.32 -17.00 1.54
CA ALA A 243 -22.70 -16.55 1.36
C ALA A 243 -22.83 -15.02 1.32
N VAL A 244 -23.91 -14.55 0.68
CA VAL A 244 -24.32 -13.14 0.63
C VAL A 244 -25.82 -13.05 0.82
N ALA A 245 -26.28 -12.03 1.57
CA ALA A 245 -27.70 -11.76 1.73
C ALA A 245 -28.01 -10.25 1.68
N ILE A 246 -29.18 -9.92 1.16
CA ILE A 246 -29.76 -8.58 1.23
C ILE A 246 -31.06 -8.67 2.03
N THR A 247 -31.25 -7.74 2.97
CA THR A 247 -32.43 -7.69 3.84
C THR A 247 -33.13 -6.35 3.69
N ASN A 248 -34.42 -6.32 4.00
CA ASN A 248 -35.11 -5.09 4.39
C ASN A 248 -35.00 -4.93 5.93
N THR A 249 -35.85 -4.11 6.54
CA THR A 249 -35.85 -3.86 7.99
C THR A 249 -36.44 -5.00 8.84
N GLN A 250 -37.06 -6.01 8.24
CA GLN A 250 -37.80 -7.09 8.93
C GLN A 250 -37.42 -8.49 8.43
N HIS A 251 -37.22 -8.63 7.11
CA HIS A 251 -37.09 -9.88 6.38
C HIS A 251 -35.84 -9.91 5.50
N VAL A 252 -35.31 -11.11 5.28
CA VAL A 252 -34.24 -11.43 4.34
C VAL A 252 -34.84 -11.53 2.93
N MET A 253 -34.54 -10.56 2.07
CA MET A 253 -35.12 -10.47 0.72
C MET A 253 -34.49 -11.46 -0.26
N ALA A 254 -33.20 -11.73 -0.08
CA ALA A 254 -32.44 -12.71 -0.84
C ALA A 254 -31.28 -13.23 0.00
N TYR A 255 -30.99 -14.52 -0.13
CA TYR A 255 -29.85 -15.21 0.45
C TYR A 255 -29.29 -16.19 -0.58
N VAL A 256 -27.98 -16.18 -0.82
CA VAL A 256 -27.32 -17.09 -1.75
C VAL A 256 -26.03 -17.62 -1.11
N GLY A 257 -25.84 -18.94 -1.12
CA GLY A 257 -24.63 -19.61 -0.68
C GLY A 257 -24.83 -20.57 0.49
N VAL A 258 -23.78 -20.76 1.30
CA VAL A 258 -23.79 -21.67 2.45
C VAL A 258 -24.90 -21.30 3.45
N GLY A 259 -25.74 -22.27 3.83
CA GLY A 259 -26.87 -22.06 4.74
C GLY A 259 -28.14 -21.50 4.08
N GLU A 260 -28.24 -21.49 2.74
CA GLU A 260 -29.46 -21.02 2.04
C GLU A 260 -30.71 -21.84 2.42
N ILE A 261 -30.54 -23.13 2.72
CA ILE A 261 -31.65 -24.01 3.09
C ILE A 261 -32.38 -23.55 4.35
N ASN A 262 -31.70 -22.79 5.22
CA ASN A 262 -32.23 -22.27 6.48
C ASN A 262 -33.23 -21.11 6.29
N TYR A 263 -33.52 -20.70 5.06
CA TYR A 263 -34.41 -19.58 4.72
C TYR A 263 -35.53 -19.97 3.74
N ARG A 264 -35.80 -21.27 3.52
CA ARG A 264 -36.79 -21.74 2.51
C ARG A 264 -38.23 -21.86 3.01
N ASP A 265 -38.47 -21.91 4.32
CA ASP A 265 -39.79 -22.20 4.92
C ASP A 265 -40.47 -20.97 5.55
N ASN A 266 -40.43 -19.80 4.91
CA ASN A 266 -40.96 -18.53 5.43
C ASN A 266 -40.37 -18.06 6.78
N ASP A 267 -39.28 -18.68 7.26
CA ASP A 267 -38.50 -18.15 8.37
C ASP A 267 -37.41 -17.20 7.84
N ASP A 268 -37.82 -16.04 7.34
CA ASP A 268 -36.95 -15.03 6.74
C ASP A 268 -36.68 -13.85 7.67
N PHE A 269 -37.02 -13.94 8.97
CA PHE A 269 -36.80 -12.86 9.92
C PHE A 269 -35.31 -12.52 10.06
N ILE A 270 -35.03 -11.22 10.19
CA ILE A 270 -33.66 -10.73 10.41
C ILE A 270 -33.09 -11.20 11.75
N SER A 271 -31.79 -11.50 11.78
CA SER A 271 -31.11 -11.91 13.01
C SER A 271 -30.95 -10.74 13.99
N PRO A 272 -30.73 -11.00 15.30
CA PRO A 272 -30.47 -9.95 16.30
C PRO A 272 -29.30 -9.03 15.92
N THR A 273 -28.24 -9.59 15.32
CA THR A 273 -27.11 -8.83 14.79
C THR A 273 -27.54 -7.88 13.67
N THR A 274 -28.41 -8.31 12.75
CA THR A 274 -28.96 -7.46 11.69
C THR A 274 -29.83 -6.34 12.27
N GLN A 275 -30.66 -6.66 13.26
CA GLN A 275 -31.49 -5.66 13.94
C GLN A 275 -30.64 -4.60 14.65
N GLN A 276 -29.51 -5.00 15.24
CA GLN A 276 -28.54 -4.07 15.83
C GLN A 276 -27.93 -3.12 14.78
N ALA A 277 -27.53 -3.66 13.62
CA ALA A 277 -26.97 -2.85 12.53
C ALA A 277 -27.96 -1.81 12.02
N ILE A 278 -29.23 -2.18 11.87
CA ILE A 278 -30.32 -1.29 11.47
C ILE A 278 -30.58 -0.22 12.53
N ARG A 279 -30.73 -0.61 13.80
CA ARG A 279 -31.10 0.30 14.89
C ARG A 279 -30.04 1.37 15.16
N TYR A 280 -28.76 1.00 15.08
CA TYR A 280 -27.66 1.92 15.37
C TYR A 280 -27.04 2.54 14.11
N GLY A 281 -27.41 2.09 12.92
CA GLY A 281 -26.79 2.51 11.66
C GLY A 281 -25.29 2.21 11.60
N LYS A 282 -24.83 1.16 12.30
CA LYS A 282 -23.40 0.81 12.40
C LYS A 282 -23.10 -0.46 11.63
N ILE A 283 -21.94 -0.45 10.97
CA ILE A 283 -21.36 -1.64 10.36
C ILE A 283 -20.93 -2.58 11.49
N ILE A 284 -21.36 -3.84 11.42
CA ILE A 284 -21.00 -4.86 12.40
C ILE A 284 -20.08 -5.88 11.75
N ILE A 285 -18.95 -6.14 12.42
CA ILE A 285 -17.94 -7.10 11.99
C ILE A 285 -17.78 -8.12 13.10
N LYS A 286 -17.99 -9.39 12.78
CA LYS A 286 -17.61 -10.51 13.64
C LYS A 286 -16.69 -11.43 12.84
N ASN A 287 -15.47 -11.64 13.32
CA ASN A 287 -14.41 -12.33 12.57
C ASN A 287 -13.94 -13.63 13.26
N ASN A 288 -14.62 -14.05 14.31
CA ASN A 288 -14.37 -15.30 15.02
C ASN A 288 -15.61 -15.60 15.90
N ASP A 289 -16.77 -15.61 15.27
CA ASP A 289 -18.06 -15.86 15.95
C ASP A 289 -18.99 -16.58 14.97
N GLU A 290 -19.83 -17.45 15.51
CA GLU A 290 -20.75 -18.26 14.70
C GLU A 290 -21.96 -17.44 14.27
N ALA A 291 -22.43 -17.67 13.04
CA ALA A 291 -23.70 -17.08 12.61
C ALA A 291 -24.88 -17.76 13.29
N HIS A 292 -25.83 -16.94 13.75
CA HIS A 292 -27.00 -17.37 14.53
C HIS A 292 -27.75 -18.59 13.96
N ARG A 293 -27.88 -18.68 12.63
CA ARG A 293 -28.60 -19.76 11.94
C ARG A 293 -27.69 -20.72 11.17
N THR A 294 -26.39 -20.45 11.11
CA THR A 294 -25.46 -21.20 10.28
C THR A 294 -24.12 -21.32 11.01
N PRO A 295 -23.95 -22.35 11.86
CA PRO A 295 -22.73 -22.54 12.67
C PRO A 295 -21.45 -22.63 11.84
N GLU A 296 -21.57 -23.07 10.59
CA GLU A 296 -20.47 -23.16 9.61
C GLU A 296 -19.86 -21.79 9.27
N ILE A 297 -20.57 -20.69 9.52
CA ILE A 297 -20.10 -19.32 9.24
C ILE A 297 -19.39 -18.77 10.47
N HIS A 298 -18.11 -18.47 10.34
CA HIS A 298 -17.25 -17.96 11.42
C HIS A 298 -16.82 -16.49 11.24
N SER A 299 -17.07 -15.90 10.06
CA SER A 299 -16.89 -14.46 9.83
C SER A 299 -18.10 -13.85 9.13
N MET A 300 -18.62 -12.73 9.62
CA MET A 300 -19.72 -11.99 9.01
C MET A 300 -19.52 -10.47 9.05
N LEU A 301 -19.90 -9.83 7.95
CA LEU A 301 -19.94 -8.39 7.78
C LEU A 301 -21.38 -7.98 7.50
N VAL A 302 -21.95 -7.13 8.37
CA VAL A 302 -23.32 -6.59 8.22
C VAL A 302 -23.23 -5.09 8.00
N ILE A 303 -23.67 -4.64 6.84
CA ILE A 303 -23.56 -3.25 6.39
C ILE A 303 -24.97 -2.68 6.20
N PRO A 304 -25.34 -1.59 6.90
CA PRO A 304 -26.62 -0.93 6.68
C PRO A 304 -26.69 -0.27 5.30
N LEU A 305 -27.82 -0.44 4.62
CA LEU A 305 -28.17 0.24 3.36
C LEU A 305 -29.03 1.46 3.67
N TRP A 306 -28.68 2.60 3.10
CA TRP A 306 -29.27 3.90 3.45
C TRP A 306 -30.04 4.49 2.28
N GLU A 307 -31.26 4.95 2.52
CA GLU A 307 -32.03 5.75 1.56
C GLU A 307 -32.50 7.01 2.27
N LYS A 308 -32.21 8.20 1.73
CA LYS A 308 -32.61 9.50 2.32
C LYS A 308 -32.29 9.65 3.81
N GLY A 309 -31.16 9.11 4.27
CA GLY A 309 -30.72 9.18 5.66
C GLY A 309 -31.40 8.20 6.62
N VAL A 310 -32.16 7.22 6.11
CA VAL A 310 -32.78 6.14 6.91
C VAL A 310 -32.24 4.79 6.46
N VAL A 311 -31.98 3.89 7.42
CA VAL A 311 -31.57 2.52 7.11
C VAL A 311 -32.79 1.73 6.63
N THR A 312 -32.79 1.30 5.37
CA THR A 312 -33.91 0.55 4.76
C THR A 312 -33.64 -0.95 4.67
N GLY A 313 -32.42 -1.37 4.94
CA GLY A 313 -32.01 -2.76 4.82
C GLY A 313 -30.56 -2.99 5.20
N THR A 314 -30.07 -4.19 4.92
CA THR A 314 -28.65 -4.52 5.11
C THR A 314 -28.11 -5.36 3.96
N LEU A 315 -26.82 -5.17 3.65
CA LEU A 315 -26.00 -6.11 2.89
C LEU A 315 -25.19 -6.94 3.88
N LYS A 316 -25.26 -8.26 3.76
CA LYS A 316 -24.57 -9.22 4.62
C LYS A 316 -23.64 -10.08 3.79
N ILE A 317 -22.39 -10.18 4.22
CA ILE A 317 -21.35 -10.99 3.58
C ILE A 317 -20.81 -11.97 4.62
N TYR A 318 -20.66 -13.23 4.23
CA TYR A 318 -20.28 -14.31 5.14
C TYR A 318 -19.13 -15.16 4.61
N TYR A 319 -18.31 -15.66 5.54
CA TYR A 319 -17.28 -16.64 5.28
C TYR A 319 -17.31 -17.77 6.31
N CYS A 320 -17.06 -19.00 5.85
CA CYS A 320 -16.99 -20.19 6.68
C CYS A 320 -15.70 -20.28 7.51
N HIS A 321 -14.72 -19.41 7.25
CA HIS A 321 -13.46 -19.38 7.99
C HIS A 321 -13.35 -18.10 8.80
N ALA A 322 -12.77 -18.19 10.00
CA ALA A 322 -12.47 -17.04 10.83
C ALA A 322 -11.44 -16.10 10.15
N HIS A 323 -11.45 -14.83 10.54
CA HIS A 323 -10.49 -13.79 10.12
C HIS A 323 -10.41 -13.52 8.61
N ARG A 324 -11.48 -13.81 7.85
CA ARG A 324 -11.53 -13.55 6.41
C ARG A 324 -11.85 -12.09 6.08
N ILE A 325 -12.51 -11.35 6.97
CA ILE A 325 -12.82 -9.93 6.74
C ILE A 325 -11.60 -9.08 7.08
N THR A 326 -10.85 -8.73 6.05
CA THR A 326 -9.71 -7.80 6.13
C THR A 326 -10.18 -6.35 6.08
N SER A 327 -9.35 -5.42 6.54
CA SER A 327 -9.66 -3.97 6.43
C SER A 327 -9.91 -3.55 4.98
N SER A 328 -9.17 -4.09 4.01
CA SER A 328 -9.38 -3.80 2.60
C SER A 328 -10.72 -4.33 2.07
N LEU A 329 -11.18 -5.50 2.53
CA LEU A 329 -12.49 -6.04 2.17
C LEU A 329 -13.61 -5.20 2.80
N GLN A 330 -13.44 -4.78 4.05
CA GLN A 330 -14.38 -3.91 4.74
C GLN A 330 -14.57 -2.60 3.96
N GLU A 331 -13.49 -1.88 3.64
CA GLU A 331 -13.56 -0.61 2.89
C GLU A 331 -14.23 -0.79 1.53
N MET A 332 -13.88 -1.87 0.81
CA MET A 332 -14.52 -2.22 -0.46
C MET A 332 -16.01 -2.43 -0.30
N ALA A 333 -16.43 -3.24 0.67
CA ALA A 333 -17.82 -3.58 0.89
C ALA A 333 -18.65 -2.37 1.36
N VAL A 334 -18.04 -1.46 2.13
CA VAL A 334 -18.65 -0.17 2.49
C VAL A 334 -18.88 0.68 1.24
N GLY A 335 -17.85 0.85 0.39
CA GLY A 335 -17.99 1.58 -0.87
C GLY A 335 -19.06 0.96 -1.79
N LEU A 336 -19.06 -0.37 -1.93
CA LEU A 336 -20.09 -1.10 -2.68
C LEU A 336 -21.50 -0.86 -2.10
N SER A 337 -21.66 -0.91 -0.78
CA SER A 337 -22.94 -0.70 -0.12
C SER A 337 -23.52 0.70 -0.36
N GLN A 338 -22.67 1.73 -0.46
CA GLN A 338 -23.09 3.10 -0.76
C GLN A 338 -23.61 3.21 -2.20
N ILE A 339 -22.94 2.53 -3.15
CA ILE A 339 -23.39 2.49 -4.55
C ILE A 339 -24.72 1.74 -4.65
N ILE A 340 -24.83 0.57 -4.02
CA ILE A 340 -26.08 -0.22 -3.99
C ILE A 340 -27.22 0.58 -3.33
N SER A 341 -26.94 1.27 -2.22
CA SER A 341 -27.91 2.15 -1.55
C SER A 341 -28.44 3.23 -2.50
N THR A 342 -27.56 3.86 -3.26
CA THR A 342 -27.93 4.85 -4.28
C THR A 342 -28.78 4.23 -5.38
N GLN A 343 -28.42 3.03 -5.87
CA GLN A 343 -29.17 2.33 -6.91
C GLN A 343 -30.57 1.93 -6.43
N LEU A 344 -30.72 1.50 -5.17
CA LEU A 344 -32.01 1.22 -4.54
C LEU A 344 -32.87 2.48 -4.42
N GLU A 345 -32.28 3.60 -4.00
CA GLU A 345 -32.98 4.89 -3.88
C GLU A 345 -33.51 5.37 -5.23
N VAL A 346 -32.67 5.31 -6.28
CA VAL A 346 -33.05 5.68 -7.65
C VAL A 346 -34.19 4.78 -8.16
N SER A 347 -34.05 3.46 -8.00
CA SER A 347 -35.07 2.50 -8.41
C SER A 347 -36.43 2.77 -7.77
N ARG A 348 -36.45 3.02 -6.45
CA ARG A 348 -37.69 3.32 -5.72
C ARG A 348 -38.31 4.64 -6.17
N ALA A 349 -37.49 5.66 -6.45
CA ALA A 349 -37.97 6.92 -6.97
C ALA A 349 -38.61 6.78 -8.36
N GLU A 350 -38.03 5.97 -9.25
CA GLU A 350 -38.59 5.66 -10.57
C GLU A 350 -39.93 4.93 -10.45
N GLN A 351 -40.00 3.89 -9.60
CA GLN A 351 -41.25 3.14 -9.36
C GLN A 351 -42.38 4.03 -8.81
N LEU A 352 -42.08 4.90 -7.84
CA LEU A 352 -43.04 5.86 -7.31
C LEU A 352 -43.55 6.82 -8.39
N ARG A 353 -42.66 7.28 -9.27
CA ARG A 353 -43.01 8.18 -10.38
C ARG A 353 -43.87 7.49 -11.43
N GLU A 354 -43.57 6.23 -11.78
CA GLU A 354 -44.41 5.44 -12.69
C GLU A 354 -45.81 5.20 -12.11
N MET A 355 -45.92 4.90 -10.82
CA MET A 355 -47.22 4.73 -10.15
C MET A 355 -48.02 6.03 -10.12
N ALA A 356 -47.37 7.17 -9.85
CA ALA A 356 -48.01 8.49 -9.89
C ALA A 356 -48.53 8.83 -11.30
N ASN A 357 -47.70 8.64 -12.34
CA ASN A 357 -48.10 8.88 -13.72
C ASN A 357 -49.29 7.99 -14.14
N LYS A 358 -49.30 6.72 -13.73
CA LYS A 358 -50.43 5.80 -13.97
C LYS A 358 -51.71 6.25 -13.25
N ALA A 359 -51.58 6.74 -12.01
CA ALA A 359 -52.71 7.25 -11.24
C ALA A 359 -53.30 8.55 -11.85
N GLU A 360 -52.43 9.48 -12.29
CA GLU A 360 -52.85 10.70 -12.99
C GLU A 360 -53.55 10.38 -14.32
N ALA A 361 -52.99 9.47 -15.12
CA ALA A 361 -53.60 9.04 -16.38
C ALA A 361 -54.97 8.36 -16.15
N ALA A 362 -55.10 7.53 -15.11
CA ALA A 362 -56.37 6.92 -14.74
C ALA A 362 -57.40 7.95 -14.22
N GLY A 363 -56.95 8.96 -13.48
CA GLY A 363 -57.78 10.09 -13.03
C GLY A 363 -58.29 10.92 -14.20
N ALA A 364 -57.41 11.30 -15.13
CA ALA A 364 -57.75 12.05 -16.34
C ALA A 364 -58.73 11.28 -17.25
N ALA A 365 -58.54 9.97 -17.41
CA ALA A 365 -59.46 9.12 -18.17
C ALA A 365 -60.86 9.05 -17.55
N LYS A 366 -60.96 8.98 -16.21
CA LYS A 366 -62.25 9.04 -15.50
C LYS A 366 -62.95 10.39 -15.66
N GLN A 367 -62.19 11.48 -15.68
CA GLN A 367 -62.74 12.83 -15.83
C GLN A 367 -63.26 13.09 -17.25
N ASN A 368 -62.59 12.54 -18.28
CA ASN A 368 -63.04 12.60 -19.68
C ASN A 368 -64.23 11.68 -20.02
N GLN A 369 -64.54 10.67 -19.19
CA GLN A 369 -65.74 9.83 -19.34
C GLN A 369 -66.99 10.42 -18.67
N SER A 370 -66.90 11.58 -18.03
CA SER A 370 -68.02 12.23 -17.32
C SER A 370 -68.34 13.61 -17.90
N PRO A 371 -68.83 13.67 -19.16
CA PRO A 371 -69.97 14.54 -19.43
C PRO A 371 -70.89 13.98 -20.55
N PHE A 372 -71.66 12.92 -20.28
CA PHE A 372 -72.84 12.52 -21.09
C PHE A 372 -73.80 11.69 -20.23
N LEU A 373 -74.35 12.31 -19.19
CA LEU A 373 -75.44 11.71 -18.40
C LEU A 373 -76.18 12.78 -17.59
N ILE A 374 -76.79 13.75 -18.29
CA ILE A 374 -78.02 14.45 -17.85
C ILE A 374 -78.86 14.70 -19.09
#